data_AF-A0A8H4TZ41-F1
#
_entry.id   AF-A0A8H4TZ41-F1
#
_cell.length_a   1.000
_cell.length_b   1.000
_cell.length_c   1.000
_cell.angle_alpha   90.00
_cell.angle_beta   90.00
_cell.angle_gamma   90.00
#
_symmetry.space_group_name_H-M   'P 1'
#
loop_
_entity.id
_entity.type
_entity.pdbx_description
1 polymer ?
#
loop_
_entity_poly.entity_id
_entity_poly.type
_entity_poly.pdbx_seq_one_letter_code
_entity_poly.pdbx_strand_id
1 'polypeptide(L)'
;MDRLDLISTFTKIELWRQTQYSRIVYMDADVLALRAPDELLSLEEDFAAAPDIGWPDIFNSGVMVLRPNLQDYYALRALAERGTSFDGGDQGLLNTYFKRWHRLSFTYNCTPSGNYQYMPAYRHFESTISLIHFIGPQKPWKQSRHAFTSGTPYYQLLGRWWAQYDRHYRPLLEGKFIPSAGRPYDTSA
;
A
#
# COMPACT_ATOMS: atom_id res chain seq x y z
N MET A 1 20.96 -11.79 13.25
CA MET A 1 20.00 -12.16 12.17
C MET A 1 20.31 -11.18 11.05
N ASP A 2 21.24 -11.52 10.16
CA ASP A 2 22.01 -10.54 9.37
C ASP A 2 21.47 -10.35 7.94
N ARG A 3 20.14 -10.35 7.80
CA ARG A 3 19.43 -10.21 6.52
C ARG A 3 18.49 -9.02 6.56
N LEU A 4 19.08 -7.82 6.51
CA LEU A 4 18.35 -6.54 6.55
C LEU A 4 17.34 -6.42 5.38
N ASP A 5 17.60 -7.10 4.27
CA ASP A 5 16.74 -7.19 3.09
C ASP A 5 15.39 -7.88 3.36
N LEU A 6 15.31 -8.73 4.39
CA LEU A 6 14.09 -9.45 4.77
C LEU A 6 13.30 -8.79 5.90
N ILE A 7 13.74 -7.64 6.45
CA ILE A 7 13.07 -6.99 7.58
C ILE A 7 11.62 -6.63 7.23
N SER A 8 11.37 -6.12 6.03
CA SER A 8 10.02 -5.83 5.55
C SER A 8 9.18 -7.11 5.45
N THR A 9 9.78 -8.20 4.97
CA THR A 9 9.14 -9.52 4.89
C THR A 9 8.73 -10.05 6.25
N PHE A 10 9.62 -10.04 7.23
CA PHE A 10 9.29 -10.47 8.59
C PHE A 10 8.18 -9.61 9.21
N THR A 11 8.12 -8.31 8.89
CA THR A 11 7.07 -7.42 9.40
C THR A 11 5.68 -7.78 8.85
N LYS A 12 5.55 -8.13 7.56
CA LYS A 12 4.24 -8.56 7.02
C LYS A 12 3.78 -9.91 7.57
N ILE A 13 4.68 -10.82 7.92
CA ILE A 13 4.29 -12.12 8.50
C ILE A 13 3.55 -11.92 9.83
N GLU A 14 3.87 -10.88 10.58
CA GLU A 14 3.22 -10.56 11.86
C GLU A 14 1.70 -10.31 11.74
N LEU A 15 1.18 -10.06 10.53
CA LEU A 15 -0.26 -9.96 10.27
C LEU A 15 -1.01 -11.23 10.68
N TRP A 16 -0.44 -12.42 10.43
CA TRP A 16 -1.07 -13.69 10.79
C TRP A 16 -1.09 -13.96 12.30
N ARG A 17 -0.22 -13.28 13.07
CA ARG A 17 -0.21 -13.39 14.53
C ARG A 17 -1.29 -12.55 15.22
N GLN A 18 -1.92 -11.61 14.50
CA GLN A 18 -2.95 -10.70 15.03
C GLN A 18 -4.32 -11.40 15.22
N THR A 19 -4.33 -12.50 15.97
CA THR A 19 -5.50 -13.39 16.19
C THR A 19 -6.64 -12.77 16.99
N GLN A 20 -6.46 -11.55 17.52
CA GLN A 20 -7.55 -10.75 18.08
C GLN A 20 -8.54 -10.24 17.01
N TYR A 21 -8.18 -10.30 15.73
CA TYR A 21 -9.06 -9.95 14.61
C TYR A 21 -9.53 -11.21 13.87
N SER A 22 -10.81 -11.24 13.52
CA SER A 22 -11.39 -12.31 12.69
C SER A 22 -10.99 -12.20 11.22
N ARG A 23 -10.67 -10.98 10.76
CA ARG A 23 -10.19 -10.68 9.41
C ARG A 23 -9.38 -9.39 9.39
N ILE A 24 -8.41 -9.34 8.49
CA ILE A 24 -7.59 -8.16 8.23
C ILE A 24 -7.63 -7.85 6.74
N VAL A 25 -7.86 -6.58 6.40
CA VAL A 25 -7.55 -6.01 5.08
C VAL A 25 -6.26 -5.22 5.23
N TYR A 26 -5.17 -5.79 4.75
CA TYR A 26 -3.85 -5.17 4.76
C TYR A 26 -3.67 -4.30 3.50
N MET A 27 -3.02 -3.16 3.67
CA MET A 27 -2.62 -2.25 2.60
C MET A 27 -1.20 -1.75 2.86
N ASP A 28 -0.33 -1.79 1.85
CA ASP A 28 0.99 -1.16 1.92
C ASP A 28 0.86 0.36 2.09
N ALA A 29 1.85 0.99 2.71
CA ALA A 29 1.81 2.42 3.06
C ALA A 29 1.82 3.37 1.84
N ASP A 30 2.11 2.84 0.66
CA ASP A 30 2.04 3.51 -0.64
C ASP A 30 0.77 3.16 -1.43
N VAL A 31 -0.25 2.61 -0.75
CA VAL A 31 -1.61 2.48 -1.26
C VAL A 31 -2.45 3.70 -0.85
N LEU A 32 -3.13 4.30 -1.81
CA LEU A 32 -4.14 5.33 -1.59
C LEU A 32 -5.54 4.73 -1.73
N ALA A 33 -6.34 4.80 -0.66
CA ALA A 33 -7.75 4.49 -0.72
C ALA A 33 -8.56 5.67 -1.28
N LEU A 34 -9.23 5.46 -2.42
CA LEU A 34 -10.21 6.42 -2.97
C LEU A 34 -11.57 6.29 -2.29
N ARG A 35 -11.88 5.09 -1.80
CA ARG A 35 -13.02 4.79 -0.93
C ARG A 35 -12.62 3.68 0.06
N ALA A 36 -13.38 3.54 1.15
CA ALA A 36 -13.26 2.40 2.03
C ALA A 36 -13.70 1.11 1.31
N PRO A 37 -12.90 0.03 1.33
CA PRO A 37 -13.24 -1.26 0.72
C PRO A 37 -13.87 -2.21 1.76
N ASP A 38 -14.86 -1.75 2.53
CA ASP A 38 -15.39 -2.46 3.69
C ASP A 38 -15.98 -3.84 3.34
N GLU A 39 -16.49 -4.00 2.13
CA GLU A 39 -17.00 -5.27 1.61
C GLU A 39 -15.94 -6.38 1.62
N LEU A 40 -14.64 -6.06 1.54
CA LEU A 40 -13.56 -7.04 1.63
C LEU A 40 -13.50 -7.72 3.00
N LEU A 41 -14.01 -7.08 4.05
CA LEU A 41 -14.10 -7.68 5.40
C LEU A 41 -15.17 -8.77 5.47
N SER A 42 -16.08 -8.84 4.48
CA SER A 42 -17.18 -9.81 4.44
C SER A 42 -16.89 -11.05 3.59
N LEU A 43 -15.73 -11.14 2.95
CA LEU A 43 -15.33 -12.33 2.18
C LEU A 43 -15.37 -13.61 3.05
N GLU A 44 -15.42 -14.81 2.49
CA GLU A 44 -15.40 -16.03 3.32
C GLU A 44 -14.01 -16.65 3.40
N GLU A 45 -13.18 -16.31 2.41
CA GLU A 45 -11.91 -16.95 2.11
C GLU A 45 -10.80 -16.65 3.13
N ASP A 46 -9.92 -17.66 3.25
CA ASP A 46 -8.60 -17.66 3.89
C ASP A 46 -7.76 -16.43 3.59
N PHE A 47 -7.57 -16.27 2.29
CA PHE A 47 -6.60 -15.37 1.71
C PHE A 47 -7.08 -14.90 0.34
N ALA A 48 -7.13 -13.59 0.16
CA ALA A 48 -7.48 -12.95 -1.09
C ALA A 48 -6.52 -11.81 -1.41
N ALA A 49 -6.20 -11.66 -2.69
CA ALA A 49 -5.34 -10.59 -3.17
C ALA A 49 -5.62 -10.33 -4.65
N ALA A 50 -5.28 -9.13 -5.10
CA ALA A 50 -5.36 -8.80 -6.52
C ALA A 50 -4.18 -9.40 -7.29
N PRO A 51 -4.35 -9.75 -8.57
CA PRO A 51 -3.26 -10.26 -9.41
C PRO A 51 -2.17 -9.20 -9.57
N ASP A 52 -0.92 -9.65 -9.66
CA ASP A 52 0.16 -8.78 -10.08
C ASP A 52 0.00 -8.40 -11.56
N ILE A 53 0.32 -7.15 -11.89
CA ILE A 53 0.17 -6.65 -13.25
C ILE A 53 1.24 -7.19 -14.21
N GLY A 54 2.45 -7.46 -13.70
CA GLY A 54 3.56 -7.97 -14.49
C GLY A 54 3.44 -9.47 -14.75
N TRP A 55 3.05 -10.24 -13.73
CA TRP A 55 2.88 -11.69 -13.84
C TRP A 55 1.55 -12.14 -13.20
N PRO A 56 0.45 -12.24 -13.96
CA PRO A 56 -0.90 -12.39 -13.40
C PRO A 56 -1.22 -13.76 -12.78
N ASP A 57 -0.29 -14.72 -12.85
CA ASP A 57 -0.34 -16.01 -12.15
C ASP A 57 0.14 -15.92 -10.70
N ILE A 58 0.67 -14.77 -10.29
CA ILE A 58 0.96 -14.43 -8.89
C ILE A 58 0.07 -13.26 -8.45
N PHE A 59 -0.12 -13.13 -7.15
CA PHE A 59 -0.78 -11.96 -6.57
C PHE A 59 0.21 -10.87 -6.19
N ASN A 60 -0.27 -9.62 -6.16
CA ASN A 60 0.46 -8.50 -5.59
C ASN A 60 0.20 -8.41 -4.09
N SER A 61 1.25 -8.38 -3.27
CA SER A 61 1.14 -8.40 -1.79
C SER A 61 0.90 -7.02 -1.16
N GLY A 62 0.65 -5.99 -1.98
CA GLY A 62 0.36 -4.64 -1.51
C GLY A 62 -1.04 -4.45 -0.95
N VAL A 63 -1.99 -5.30 -1.36
CA VAL A 63 -3.34 -5.35 -0.78
C VAL A 63 -3.74 -6.80 -0.61
N MET A 64 -4.04 -7.19 0.63
CA MET A 64 -4.39 -8.57 0.98
C MET A 64 -5.55 -8.60 1.96
N VAL A 65 -6.42 -9.59 1.81
CA VAL A 65 -7.41 -9.98 2.80
C VAL A 65 -6.94 -11.29 3.40
N LEU A 66 -6.89 -11.39 4.73
CA LEU A 66 -6.45 -12.61 5.40
C LEU A 66 -7.23 -12.88 6.69
N ARG A 67 -7.37 -14.17 7.02
CA ARG A 67 -7.80 -14.63 8.35
C ARG A 67 -6.55 -14.93 9.21
N PRO A 68 -6.27 -14.13 10.26
CA PRO A 68 -5.11 -14.37 11.11
C PRO A 68 -5.18 -15.73 11.80
N ASN A 69 -4.10 -16.48 11.75
CA ASN A 69 -3.98 -17.75 12.45
C ASN A 69 -2.50 -18.09 12.70
N LEU A 70 -2.23 -18.80 13.81
CA LEU A 70 -0.85 -19.12 14.20
C LEU A 70 -0.19 -20.19 13.31
N GLN A 71 -0.98 -21.04 12.64
CA GLN A 71 -0.46 -22.08 11.75
C GLN A 71 0.26 -21.45 10.55
N ASP A 72 -0.40 -20.53 9.86
CA ASP A 72 0.19 -19.79 8.74
C ASP A 72 1.34 -18.91 9.21
N TYR A 73 1.21 -18.26 10.37
CA TYR A 73 2.29 -17.46 10.95
C TYR A 73 3.60 -18.25 11.10
N TYR A 74 3.54 -19.42 11.76
CA TYR A 74 4.73 -20.24 11.97
C TYR A 74 5.27 -20.83 10.67
N ALA A 75 4.39 -21.22 9.73
CA ALA A 75 4.81 -21.74 8.44
C ALA A 75 5.52 -20.66 7.58
N LEU A 76 4.96 -19.45 7.52
CA LEU A 76 5.57 -18.31 6.83
C LEU A 76 6.89 -17.91 7.47
N ARG A 77 6.98 -17.85 8.81
CA ARG A 77 8.23 -17.57 9.51
C ARG A 77 9.30 -18.63 9.19
N ALA A 78 8.94 -19.91 9.19
CA ALA A 78 9.89 -20.97 8.85
C ALA A 78 10.38 -20.90 7.39
N LEU A 79 9.53 -20.51 6.45
CA LEU A 79 9.93 -20.27 5.05
C LEU A 79 10.87 -19.06 4.93
N ALA A 80 10.56 -17.97 5.63
CA ALA A 80 11.39 -16.77 5.65
C ALA A 80 12.78 -17.04 6.25
N GLU A 81 12.85 -17.81 7.34
CA GLU A 81 14.13 -18.23 7.97
C GLU A 81 14.98 -19.12 7.06
N ARG A 82 14.36 -19.88 6.15
CA ARG A 82 15.05 -20.64 5.09
C ARG A 82 15.45 -19.78 3.90
N GLY A 83 15.12 -18.48 3.89
CA GLY A 83 15.36 -17.59 2.77
C GLY A 83 14.52 -17.92 1.53
N THR A 84 13.35 -18.54 1.71
CA THR A 84 12.49 -18.97 0.61
C THR A 84 11.66 -17.78 0.09
N SER A 85 12.24 -16.97 -0.80
CA SER A 85 11.51 -15.96 -1.57
C SER A 85 12.17 -15.79 -2.94
N PHE A 86 11.39 -15.93 -4.01
CA PHE A 86 11.93 -15.87 -5.37
C PHE A 86 12.26 -14.44 -5.84
N ASP A 87 11.71 -13.41 -5.19
CA ASP A 87 11.99 -12.00 -5.48
C ASP A 87 12.82 -11.32 -4.37
N GLY A 88 13.20 -12.08 -3.33
CA GLY A 88 13.92 -11.57 -2.16
C GLY A 88 13.06 -10.77 -1.18
N GLY A 89 11.77 -10.57 -1.46
CA GLY A 89 10.83 -9.78 -0.66
C GLY A 89 9.66 -10.59 -0.13
N ASP A 90 8.64 -9.88 0.35
CA ASP A 90 7.43 -10.48 0.91
C ASP A 90 6.52 -11.09 -0.16
N GLN A 91 6.41 -10.47 -1.34
CA GLN A 91 5.56 -10.95 -2.42
C GLN A 91 5.99 -12.35 -2.88
N GLY A 92 7.29 -12.58 -3.06
CA GLY A 92 7.82 -13.90 -3.43
C GLY A 92 7.64 -14.96 -2.34
N LEU A 93 7.85 -14.60 -1.08
CA LEU A 93 7.60 -15.51 0.05
C LEU A 93 6.12 -15.92 0.09
N LEU A 94 5.22 -14.94 0.08
CA LEU A 94 3.79 -15.15 0.20
C LEU A 94 3.23 -15.95 -0.98
N ASN A 95 3.67 -15.68 -2.22
CA ASN A 95 3.27 -16.47 -3.39
C ASN A 95 3.83 -17.89 -3.37
N THR A 96 4.98 -18.11 -2.71
CA THR A 96 5.51 -19.47 -2.51
C THR A 96 4.63 -20.28 -1.56
N TYR A 97 4.06 -19.63 -0.54
CA TYR A 97 3.19 -20.26 0.45
C TYR A 97 1.74 -20.41 -0.03
N PHE A 98 1.09 -19.32 -0.44
CA PHE A 98 -0.30 -19.28 -0.88
C PHE A 98 -0.44 -19.56 -2.38
N LYS A 99 -0.23 -20.83 -2.78
CA LYS A 99 -0.35 -21.25 -4.19
C LYS A 99 -1.75 -21.14 -4.77
N ARG A 100 -2.77 -21.08 -3.91
CA ARG A 100 -4.17 -20.84 -4.26
C ARG A 100 -4.64 -19.66 -3.43
N TRP A 101 -5.27 -18.68 -4.07
CA TRP A 101 -5.84 -17.52 -3.41
C TRP A 101 -7.16 -17.14 -4.09
N HIS A 102 -7.99 -16.38 -3.38
CA HIS A 102 -9.15 -15.75 -3.98
C HIS A 102 -8.71 -14.49 -4.74
N ARG A 103 -8.93 -14.47 -6.06
CA ARG A 103 -8.51 -13.36 -6.93
C ARG A 103 -9.46 -12.18 -6.75
N LEU A 104 -8.97 -11.11 -6.11
CA LEU A 104 -9.68 -9.85 -6.06
C LEU A 104 -9.68 -9.14 -7.42
N SER A 105 -10.70 -8.31 -7.65
CA SER A 105 -10.67 -7.37 -8.77
C SER A 105 -9.43 -6.47 -8.69
N PHE A 106 -8.80 -6.20 -9.84
CA PHE A 106 -7.64 -5.32 -9.94
C PHE A 106 -7.94 -3.89 -9.43
N THR A 107 -9.21 -3.49 -9.40
CA THR A 107 -9.65 -2.19 -8.85
C THR A 107 -9.37 -2.03 -7.35
N TYR A 108 -9.14 -3.13 -6.62
CA TYR A 108 -8.70 -3.13 -5.21
C TYR A 108 -7.18 -3.08 -5.04
N ASN A 109 -6.40 -3.08 -6.12
CA ASN A 109 -4.95 -2.90 -6.05
C ASN A 109 -4.44 -2.37 -7.40
N CYS A 110 -5.02 -1.27 -7.85
CA CYS A 110 -4.72 -0.75 -9.18
C CYS A 110 -3.33 -0.15 -9.15
N THR A 111 -2.41 -0.72 -9.94
CA THR A 111 -1.02 -0.26 -10.04
C THR A 111 -0.82 0.61 -11.29
N PRO A 112 -1.02 1.94 -11.18
CA PRO A 112 -0.66 2.83 -12.27
C PRO A 112 0.86 2.86 -12.37
N SER A 113 1.42 2.06 -13.26
CA SER A 113 2.81 2.24 -13.66
C SER A 113 2.88 3.18 -14.85
N GLY A 114 4.03 3.84 -15.06
CA GLY A 114 4.31 4.56 -16.31
C GLY A 114 4.20 3.65 -17.56
N ASN A 115 4.18 2.33 -17.35
CA ASN A 115 4.00 1.29 -18.35
C ASN A 115 2.61 0.64 -18.29
N TYR A 116 1.60 1.23 -17.61
CA TYR A 116 0.22 0.74 -17.72
C TYR A 116 -0.25 1.00 -19.15
N GLN A 117 -0.02 0.00 -20.01
CA GLN A 117 -0.18 0.16 -21.45
C GLN A 117 -1.63 0.01 -21.89
N TYR A 118 -2.52 -0.51 -21.03
CA TYR A 118 -3.89 -0.81 -21.44
C TYR A 118 -4.89 0.32 -21.17
N MET A 119 -4.61 1.48 -21.77
CA MET A 119 -5.43 2.70 -21.66
C MET A 119 -6.95 2.49 -21.87
N PRO A 120 -7.42 1.66 -22.83
CA PRO A 120 -8.85 1.34 -22.96
C PRO A 120 -9.46 0.75 -21.68
N ALA A 121 -8.79 -0.24 -21.06
CA ALA A 121 -9.27 -0.83 -19.82
C ALA A 121 -9.25 0.18 -18.67
N TYR A 122 -8.19 0.98 -18.56
CA TYR A 122 -8.15 2.06 -17.57
C TYR A 122 -9.36 2.98 -17.72
N ARG A 123 -9.62 3.53 -18.90
CA ARG A 123 -10.76 4.44 -19.13
C ARG A 123 -12.11 3.80 -18.84
N HIS A 124 -12.24 2.50 -19.13
CA HIS A 124 -13.48 1.76 -18.86
C HIS A 124 -13.71 1.55 -17.35
N PHE A 125 -12.66 1.22 -16.60
CA PHE A 125 -12.75 0.85 -15.19
C PHE A 125 -12.34 1.98 -14.22
N GLU A 126 -11.89 3.14 -14.69
CA GLU A 126 -11.35 4.21 -13.83
C GLU A 126 -12.32 4.60 -12.71
N SER A 127 -13.61 4.68 -13.04
CA SER A 127 -14.68 5.04 -12.10
C SER A 127 -14.92 4.00 -11.00
N THR A 128 -14.45 2.76 -11.15
CA THR A 128 -14.61 1.68 -10.18
C THR A 128 -13.34 1.39 -9.38
N ILE A 129 -12.23 2.07 -9.67
CA ILE A 129 -10.99 1.96 -8.90
C ILE A 129 -11.25 2.39 -7.46
N SER A 130 -10.92 1.49 -6.52
CA SER A 130 -11.13 1.70 -5.09
C SER A 130 -9.80 2.00 -4.39
N LEU A 131 -8.73 1.31 -4.77
CA LEU A 131 -7.40 1.46 -4.19
C LEU A 131 -6.36 1.64 -5.30
N ILE A 132 -5.45 2.61 -5.13
CA ILE A 132 -4.33 2.90 -6.04
C ILE A 132 -3.03 2.55 -5.33
N HIS A 133 -2.20 1.70 -5.92
CA HIS A 133 -0.94 1.27 -5.34
C HIS A 133 0.25 1.83 -6.14
N PHE A 134 1.02 2.74 -5.51
CA PHE A 134 2.14 3.42 -6.13
C PHE A 134 3.43 2.58 -6.05
N ILE A 135 3.47 1.52 -6.85
CA ILE A 135 4.62 0.60 -6.95
C ILE A 135 5.88 1.27 -7.51
N GLY A 136 7.03 0.63 -7.27
CA GLY A 136 8.33 1.09 -7.77
C GLY A 136 9.03 2.10 -6.85
N PRO A 137 10.23 2.57 -7.25
CA PRO A 137 11.12 3.34 -6.36
C PRO A 137 10.68 4.81 -6.17
N GLN A 138 9.93 5.35 -7.14
CA GLN A 138 9.45 6.73 -7.15
C GLN A 138 8.11 6.84 -6.42
N LYS A 139 8.18 6.88 -5.09
CA LYS A 139 6.99 7.03 -4.24
C LYS A 139 6.37 8.43 -4.39
N PRO A 140 5.06 8.59 -4.13
CA PRO A 140 4.36 9.88 -4.30
C PRO A 140 5.03 11.05 -3.56
N TRP A 141 5.47 10.81 -2.31
CA TRP A 141 6.14 11.80 -1.47
C TRP A 141 7.57 12.16 -1.91
N LYS A 142 8.15 11.43 -2.87
CA LYS A 142 9.45 11.77 -3.49
C LYS A 142 9.29 12.60 -4.76
N GLN A 143 8.08 12.74 -5.27
CA GLN A 143 7.80 13.41 -6.54
C GLN A 143 7.29 14.83 -6.32
N SER A 144 7.55 15.70 -7.29
CA SER A 144 7.08 17.07 -7.23
C SER A 144 5.55 17.11 -7.20
N ARG A 145 5.03 17.89 -6.25
CA ARG A 145 3.60 18.19 -6.16
C ARG A 145 3.05 18.88 -7.40
N HIS A 146 3.89 19.52 -8.22
CA HIS A 146 3.49 20.20 -9.45
C HIS A 146 3.64 19.32 -10.69
N ALA A 147 4.05 18.05 -10.53
CA ALA A 147 4.29 17.14 -11.65
C ALA A 147 3.00 16.69 -12.37
N PHE A 148 1.80 16.97 -11.83
CA PHE A 148 0.53 16.49 -12.39
C PHE A 148 0.09 17.20 -13.69
N THR A 149 0.79 18.25 -14.14
CA THR A 149 0.43 19.02 -15.35
C THR A 149 0.61 18.27 -16.67
N SER A 150 1.23 17.09 -16.64
CA SER A 150 1.57 16.26 -17.79
C SER A 150 0.44 15.33 -18.28
N GLY A 151 -0.71 15.30 -17.60
CA GLY A 151 -1.97 14.73 -18.11
C GLY A 151 -2.07 13.21 -18.25
N THR A 152 -1.01 12.43 -18.01
CA THR A 152 -1.08 10.96 -18.07
C THR A 152 -1.88 10.39 -16.88
N PRO A 153 -2.47 9.19 -16.98
CA PRO A 153 -3.19 8.56 -15.85
C PRO A 153 -2.37 8.50 -14.58
N TYR A 154 -1.08 8.17 -14.69
CA TYR A 154 -0.17 8.15 -13.56
C TYR A 154 -0.16 9.48 -12.81
N TYR A 155 0.00 10.58 -13.55
CA TYR A 155 0.08 11.92 -12.98
C TYR A 155 -1.26 12.43 -12.45
N GLN A 156 -2.38 12.02 -13.05
CA GLN A 156 -3.71 12.28 -12.50
C GLN A 156 -3.90 11.59 -11.14
N LEU A 157 -3.48 10.32 -11.03
CA LEU A 157 -3.56 9.56 -9.77
C LEU A 157 -2.57 10.09 -8.72
N LEU A 158 -1.37 10.51 -9.12
CA LEU A 158 -0.43 11.22 -8.25
C LEU A 158 -1.05 12.53 -7.71
N GLY A 159 -1.80 13.26 -8.53
CA GLY A 159 -2.57 14.43 -8.12
C GLY A 159 -3.59 14.10 -7.03
N ARG A 160 -4.30 12.96 -7.14
CA ARG A 160 -5.24 12.49 -6.09
C ARG A 160 -4.51 12.19 -4.77
N TRP A 161 -3.31 11.62 -4.81
CA TRP A 161 -2.50 11.38 -3.62
C TRP A 161 -2.14 12.70 -2.91
N TRP A 162 -1.64 13.69 -3.64
CA TRP A 162 -1.31 15.00 -3.09
C TRP A 162 -2.55 15.73 -2.55
N ALA A 163 -3.70 15.62 -3.22
CA ALA A 163 -4.95 16.20 -2.74
C ALA A 163 -5.36 15.63 -1.37
N GLN A 164 -5.20 14.32 -1.17
CA GLN A 164 -5.52 13.68 0.11
C GLN A 164 -4.51 14.06 1.21
N TYR A 165 -3.22 14.11 0.87
CA TYR A 165 -2.18 14.58 1.79
C TYR A 165 -2.45 16.03 2.24
N ASP A 166 -2.72 16.93 1.30
CA ASP A 166 -2.98 18.33 1.58
C ASP A 166 -4.27 18.54 2.38
N ARG A 167 -5.30 17.72 2.15
CA ARG A 167 -6.55 17.79 2.92
C ARG A 167 -6.36 17.44 4.41
N HIS A 168 -5.52 16.45 4.72
CA HIS A 168 -5.47 15.85 6.06
C HIS A 168 -4.22 16.18 6.87
N TYR A 169 -3.08 16.39 6.22
CA TYR A 169 -1.79 16.54 6.92
C TYR A 169 -1.20 17.94 6.83
N ARG A 170 -1.50 18.69 5.77
CA ARG A 170 -0.98 20.06 5.63
C ARG A 170 -1.47 21.03 6.71
N PRO A 171 -2.77 21.04 7.11
CA PRO A 171 -3.22 21.90 8.21
C PRO A 171 -2.51 21.62 9.54
N LEU A 172 -2.08 20.36 9.76
CA LEU A 172 -1.35 19.95 10.97
C LEU A 172 0.10 20.45 10.99
N LEU A 173 0.70 20.69 9.82
CA LEU A 173 2.05 21.24 9.69
C LEU A 173 2.03 22.78 9.78
N GLU A 174 1.03 23.42 9.19
CA GLU A 174 0.85 24.88 9.24
C GLU A 174 0.36 25.34 10.63
N GLY A 175 -0.43 24.53 11.34
CA GLY A 175 -0.87 24.78 12.72
C GLY A 175 0.19 24.60 13.81
N LYS A 176 1.42 24.19 13.46
CA LYS A 176 2.58 24.13 14.38
C LYS A 176 3.45 25.39 14.36
N PHE A 177 3.02 26.47 13.70
CA PHE A 177 3.61 27.79 13.91
C PHE A 177 3.25 28.29 15.32
N ILE A 178 4.20 28.13 16.25
CA ILE A 178 4.21 28.83 17.54
C ILE A 178 4.18 30.33 17.23
N PRO A 179 3.20 31.11 17.73
CA PRO A 179 3.25 32.56 17.62
C PRO A 179 4.52 33.04 18.34
N SER A 180 5.34 33.83 17.66
CA SER A 180 6.48 34.50 18.28
C SER A 180 6.01 35.21 19.55
N ALA A 181 6.50 34.76 20.72
CA ALA A 181 6.32 35.45 21.98
C ALA A 181 6.76 36.92 21.82
N GLY A 182 5.92 37.82 22.30
CA GLY A 182 5.95 39.25 21.98
C GLY A 182 7.23 39.98 22.37
N ARG A 183 7.47 41.09 21.66
CA ARG A 183 8.08 42.30 22.23
C ARG A 183 6.96 43.11 22.91
N PRO A 184 7.18 43.85 24.00
CA PRO A 184 8.36 44.71 24.19
C PRO A 184 8.95 44.71 25.61
N TYR A 185 10.26 44.97 25.72
CA TYR A 185 10.77 45.72 26.87
C TYR A 185 11.44 46.98 26.36
N ASP A 186 10.79 48.08 26.72
CA ASP A 186 11.25 49.44 26.73
C ASP A 186 12.39 49.58 27.76
N THR A 187 13.52 50.15 27.35
CA THR A 187 14.50 50.77 28.24
C THR A 187 15.08 51.98 27.53
N SER A 188 14.38 53.10 27.62
CA SER A 188 15.00 54.41 27.55
C SER A 188 15.33 54.87 28.98
N ALA A 189 16.61 55.18 29.18
CA ALA A 189 17.14 55.91 30.32
C ALA A 189 16.98 57.42 30.11
#